data_AF-A0A9E3G9N2-F1
#
_entry.id   AF-A0A9E3G9N2-F1
#
_cell.length_a   1.000
_cell.length_b   1.000
_cell.length_c   1.000
_cell.angle_alpha   90.00
_cell.angle_beta   90.00
_cell.angle_gamma   90.00
#
_symmetry.space_group_name_H-M   'P 1'
#
loop_
_entity.id
_entity.type
_entity.pdbx_description
1 polymer ?
#
loop_
_entity_poly.entity_id
_entity_poly.type
_entity_poly.pdbx_seq_one_letter_code
_entity_poly.pdbx_strand_id
1 'polypeptide(L)'
;MIVPDGRTDPEKLEELLGNPEETHLDLKAKVDLDDPADRLKFIKDAVTMASRPLGGYILIGVDDDGKPCMPTGTIPDRSRFDGSRLGTLIRGYIEASIYVIVQIHDLDDGNEVMLVYVKNPDGLPIPFSKLGQYPGPDGKPVTVFRPGEIFVREGAENVPIRYPHWQDVLSAFAEKIRNDATATAQALLNEVIAARQTSPPGSTDVPLLMGMDESTFAAAMVALLESGNDVRLRQFIRSLGGTAGPSATVEEFTRALDKWTVFCAQALYFERGDLVDEAIEKVCGAYKKLSLDADATRKRLAVVERIYVLGGLAVRLDAWETVNSLVLQPVPSNVHEPGYIYASWIRNAQVYASREELRDDGPDEHGRRRGGFIISAARELMVEHPAMRPDLTDAQLPTEITRDDLALNTLCEFDLAYCFIVDAMGTGHGSAYPSSAAFDEDRAKAIAQRIVADPDARHRLFPNIDDAVVAKAIQAVYEVAVRESANNYGGRWWDMPPSVAAWVSQHLPRP
;
A
#
# COMPACT_ATOMS: atom_id res chain seq x y z
N MET A 1 9.67 42.76 5.18
CA MET A 1 9.27 41.52 4.49
C MET A 1 9.43 40.42 5.50
N ILE A 2 8.31 39.94 6.02
CA ILE A 2 8.27 38.93 7.07
C ILE A 2 8.56 37.56 6.45
N VAL A 3 9.40 36.78 7.12
CA VAL A 3 9.70 35.40 6.74
C VAL A 3 8.87 34.46 7.63
N PRO A 4 7.93 33.67 7.07
CA PRO A 4 7.16 32.68 7.82
C PRO A 4 8.02 31.44 8.10
N ASP A 5 8.73 31.46 9.22
CA ASP A 5 9.68 30.41 9.63
C ASP A 5 9.12 29.46 10.72
N GLY A 6 7.94 29.75 11.24
CA GLY A 6 7.27 28.98 12.28
C GLY A 6 7.76 29.23 13.71
N ARG A 7 8.72 30.14 13.91
CA ARG A 7 9.12 30.59 15.26
C ARG A 7 7.98 31.36 15.92
N THR A 8 7.84 31.20 17.24
CA THR A 8 6.89 31.95 18.06
C THR A 8 7.49 32.47 19.36
N ASP A 9 8.83 32.56 19.43
CA ASP A 9 9.59 33.05 20.58
C ASP A 9 9.56 34.60 20.69
N PRO A 10 10.02 35.18 21.82
CA PRO A 10 9.98 36.64 22.03
C PRO A 10 10.72 37.45 20.95
N GLU A 11 11.85 36.96 20.43
CA GLU A 11 12.58 37.65 19.36
C GLU A 11 11.74 37.71 18.09
N LYS A 12 11.02 36.62 17.78
CA LYS A 12 10.09 36.62 16.64
C LYS A 12 8.92 37.58 16.86
N LEU A 13 8.42 37.71 18.08
CA LEU A 13 7.39 38.70 18.38
C LEU A 13 7.92 40.13 18.15
N GLU A 14 9.11 40.45 18.64
CA GLU A 14 9.76 41.76 18.40
C GLU A 14 9.99 42.03 16.91
N GLU A 15 10.35 41.01 16.12
CA GLU A 15 10.50 41.12 14.66
C GLU A 15 9.18 41.51 13.99
N LEU A 16 8.05 40.95 14.46
CA LEU A 16 6.72 41.15 13.85
C LEU A 16 6.08 42.47 14.28
N LEU A 17 6.27 42.90 15.53
CA LEU A 17 5.73 44.16 16.07
C LEU A 17 6.24 45.37 15.27
N GLY A 18 5.36 46.37 15.08
CA GLY A 18 5.67 47.58 14.30
C GLY A 18 5.67 47.40 12.78
N ASN A 19 5.45 46.19 12.25
CA ASN A 19 5.15 46.00 10.83
C ASN A 19 3.64 46.16 10.56
N PRO A 20 3.24 46.77 9.43
CA PRO A 20 1.85 46.79 9.02
C PRO A 20 1.37 45.39 8.61
N GLU A 21 0.05 45.19 8.55
CA GLU A 21 -0.53 43.97 7.97
C GLU A 21 -0.03 43.74 6.54
N GLU A 22 0.36 42.51 6.26
CA GLU A 22 0.81 42.09 4.93
C GLU A 22 0.40 40.64 4.64
N THR A 23 0.86 40.11 3.50
CA THR A 23 0.48 38.78 3.00
C THR A 23 0.72 37.65 4.01
N HIS A 24 1.67 37.81 4.93
CA HIS A 24 2.05 36.81 5.93
C HIS A 24 1.89 37.30 7.38
N LEU A 25 1.30 38.48 7.60
CA LEU A 25 1.04 39.03 8.93
C LEU A 25 -0.34 39.68 9.01
N ASP A 26 -1.10 39.28 10.01
CA ASP A 26 -2.41 39.82 10.36
C ASP A 26 -2.38 40.35 11.80
N LEU A 27 -2.96 41.52 12.02
CA LEU A 27 -3.02 42.17 13.31
C LEU A 27 -4.48 42.19 13.78
N LYS A 28 -4.68 41.92 15.06
CA LYS A 28 -6.01 41.91 15.67
C LYS A 28 -5.90 42.49 17.07
N ALA A 29 -6.59 43.59 17.33
CA ALA A 29 -6.60 44.21 18.66
C ALA A 29 -7.21 43.26 19.72
N LYS A 30 -8.25 42.52 19.34
CA LYS A 30 -8.94 41.53 20.18
C LYS A 30 -9.60 40.47 19.31
N VAL A 31 -9.66 39.23 19.80
CA VAL A 31 -10.48 38.15 19.23
C VAL A 31 -11.25 37.47 20.35
N ASP A 32 -12.59 37.42 20.24
CA ASP A 32 -13.44 36.64 21.13
C ASP A 32 -13.93 35.37 20.42
N LEU A 33 -13.40 34.20 20.83
CA LEU A 33 -13.79 32.92 20.22
C LEU A 33 -15.15 32.40 20.71
N ASP A 34 -15.73 32.99 21.75
CA ASP A 34 -17.08 32.68 22.21
C ASP A 34 -18.14 33.45 21.40
N ASP A 35 -17.76 34.58 20.80
CA ASP A 35 -18.59 35.30 19.83
C ASP A 35 -18.59 34.58 18.46
N PRO A 36 -19.76 34.19 17.91
CA PRO A 36 -19.82 33.48 16.63
C PRO A 36 -19.27 34.27 15.44
N ALA A 37 -19.37 35.60 15.44
CA ALA A 37 -18.90 36.42 14.33
C ALA A 37 -17.37 36.49 14.33
N ASP A 38 -16.77 36.80 15.48
CA ASP A 38 -15.32 36.90 15.63
C ASP A 38 -14.63 35.54 15.46
N ARG A 39 -15.24 34.46 15.96
CA ARG A 39 -14.76 33.09 15.72
C ARG A 39 -14.70 32.74 14.23
N LEU A 40 -15.73 33.06 13.46
CA LEU A 40 -15.76 32.76 12.02
C LEU A 40 -14.78 33.62 11.23
N LYS A 41 -14.58 34.89 11.61
CA LYS A 41 -13.56 35.76 11.00
C LYS A 41 -12.16 35.22 11.27
N PHE A 42 -11.84 34.87 12.51
CA PHE A 42 -10.57 34.25 12.88
C PHE A 42 -10.28 32.97 12.08
N ILE A 43 -11.28 32.09 11.92
CA ILE A 43 -11.12 30.87 11.11
C ILE A 43 -10.81 31.23 9.66
N LYS A 44 -11.48 32.25 9.10
CA LYS A 44 -11.18 32.72 7.74
C LYS A 44 -9.74 33.23 7.64
N ASP A 45 -9.30 34.08 8.56
CA ASP A 45 -7.93 34.63 8.61
C ASP A 45 -6.88 33.51 8.72
N ALA A 46 -7.12 32.53 9.59
CA ALA A 46 -6.20 31.39 9.75
C ALA A 46 -6.11 30.52 8.50
N VAL A 47 -7.25 30.25 7.83
CA VAL A 47 -7.29 29.44 6.61
C VAL A 47 -6.66 30.18 5.43
N THR A 48 -6.87 31.49 5.29
CA THR A 48 -6.23 32.28 4.23
C THR A 48 -4.72 32.36 4.43
N MET A 49 -4.25 32.50 5.68
CA MET A 49 -2.82 32.39 6.03
C MET A 49 -2.25 31.03 5.67
N ALA A 50 -2.93 29.95 6.06
CA ALA A 50 -2.50 28.58 5.78
C ALA A 50 -2.44 28.26 4.28
N SER A 51 -3.25 28.95 3.46
CA SER A 51 -3.29 28.78 2.01
C SER A 51 -2.13 29.47 1.28
N ARG A 52 -1.34 30.29 1.97
CA ARG A 52 -0.11 30.88 1.42
C ARG A 52 1.05 29.90 1.55
N PRO A 53 1.99 29.86 0.58
CA PRO A 53 3.25 29.17 0.76
C PRO A 53 3.93 29.61 2.06
N LEU A 54 4.45 28.65 2.83
CA LEU A 54 5.05 28.86 4.16
C LEU A 54 4.09 29.30 5.28
N GLY A 55 2.81 29.57 5.00
CA GLY A 55 1.84 29.99 6.01
C GLY A 55 1.97 31.46 6.40
N GLY A 56 1.55 31.82 7.62
CA GLY A 56 1.65 33.20 8.13
C GLY A 56 1.36 33.33 9.61
N TYR A 57 1.49 34.56 10.12
CA TYR A 57 1.32 34.91 11.52
C TYR A 57 0.07 35.77 11.75
N ILE A 58 -0.59 35.54 12.87
CA ILE A 58 -1.67 36.38 13.38
C ILE A 58 -1.27 36.83 14.78
N LEU A 59 -1.17 38.15 14.98
CA LEU A 59 -0.93 38.77 16.29
C LEU A 59 -2.25 39.24 16.89
N ILE A 60 -2.61 38.69 18.05
CA ILE A 60 -3.81 39.09 18.80
C ILE A 60 -3.37 39.88 20.03
N GLY A 61 -3.96 41.06 20.23
CA GLY A 61 -3.54 42.06 21.21
C GLY A 61 -2.74 43.21 20.61
N VAL A 62 -2.74 43.37 19.28
CA VAL A 62 -2.00 44.41 18.55
C VAL A 62 -2.97 45.20 17.68
N ASP A 63 -2.90 46.53 17.75
CA ASP A 63 -3.74 47.42 16.94
C ASP A 63 -3.24 47.53 15.49
N ASP A 64 -4.00 48.24 14.64
CA ASP A 64 -3.67 48.41 13.22
C ASP A 64 -2.37 49.21 12.99
N ASP A 65 -1.88 49.93 14.02
CA ASP A 65 -0.59 50.64 14.00
C ASP A 65 0.58 49.75 14.43
N GLY A 66 0.34 48.46 14.70
CA GLY A 66 1.36 47.51 15.15
C GLY A 66 1.74 47.66 16.62
N LYS A 67 0.93 48.33 17.44
CA LYS A 67 1.18 48.56 18.87
C LYS A 67 0.40 47.58 19.76
N PRO A 68 1.05 47.03 20.81
CA PRO A 68 0.33 46.24 21.81
C PRO A 68 -0.77 47.07 22.49
N CYS A 69 -1.96 46.49 22.61
CA CYS A 69 -3.15 47.18 23.13
C CYS A 69 -4.00 46.32 24.08
N MET A 70 -3.62 45.07 24.32
CA MET A 70 -4.34 44.14 25.20
C MET A 70 -3.63 44.04 26.55
N PRO A 71 -4.23 44.50 27.66
CA PRO A 71 -3.60 44.43 28.98
C PRO A 71 -3.36 42.99 29.45
N THR A 72 -2.27 42.74 30.17
CA THR A 72 -1.99 41.43 30.77
C THR A 72 -3.15 40.94 31.65
N GLY A 73 -3.54 39.68 31.46
CA GLY A 73 -4.67 39.07 32.18
C GLY A 73 -6.03 39.22 31.48
N THR A 74 -6.06 39.76 30.25
CA THR A 74 -7.25 39.77 29.39
C THR A 74 -7.61 38.36 28.90
N ILE A 75 -6.63 37.46 28.80
CA ILE A 75 -6.80 36.04 28.52
C ILE A 75 -6.82 35.27 29.87
N PRO A 76 -7.99 35.10 30.52
CA PRO A 76 -8.08 34.48 31.85
C PRO A 76 -7.75 32.99 31.83
N ASP A 77 -7.98 32.30 30.71
CA ASP A 77 -7.62 30.90 30.54
C ASP A 77 -6.75 30.73 29.28
N ARG A 78 -5.43 30.85 29.47
CA ARG A 78 -4.42 30.68 28.42
C ARG A 78 -4.46 29.29 27.77
N SER A 79 -4.95 28.27 28.48
CA SER A 79 -5.10 26.92 27.92
C SER A 79 -6.18 26.83 26.84
N ARG A 80 -7.10 27.80 26.75
CA ARG A 80 -8.09 27.88 25.65
C ARG A 80 -7.45 28.19 24.31
N PHE A 81 -6.27 28.79 24.32
CA PHE A 81 -5.54 29.22 23.15
C PHE A 81 -4.31 28.34 22.88
N ASP A 82 -4.41 27.03 23.15
CA ASP A 82 -3.39 26.08 22.71
C ASP A 82 -3.55 25.74 21.21
N GLY A 83 -2.44 25.43 20.54
CA GLY A 83 -2.43 25.14 19.10
C GLY A 83 -3.28 23.92 18.70
N SER A 84 -3.52 22.98 19.62
CA SER A 84 -4.35 21.79 19.35
C SER A 84 -5.83 22.14 19.29
N ARG A 85 -6.30 23.00 20.20
CA ARG A 85 -7.68 23.51 20.24
C ARG A 85 -7.97 24.42 19.07
N LEU A 86 -7.09 25.38 18.77
CA LEU A 86 -7.25 26.24 17.59
C LEU A 86 -7.19 25.42 16.29
N GLY A 87 -6.26 24.47 16.20
CA GLY A 87 -6.20 23.54 15.07
C GLY A 87 -7.48 22.71 14.92
N THR A 88 -8.06 22.24 16.02
CA THR A 88 -9.33 21.47 16.00
C THR A 88 -10.51 22.35 15.61
N LEU A 89 -10.55 23.60 16.09
CA LEU A 89 -11.55 24.58 15.69
C LEU A 89 -11.51 24.83 14.18
N ILE A 90 -10.32 25.07 13.62
CA ILE A 90 -10.15 25.33 12.19
C ILE A 90 -10.51 24.09 11.35
N ARG A 91 -10.01 22.91 11.72
CA ARG A 91 -10.36 21.62 11.09
C ARG A 91 -11.86 21.32 11.10
N GLY A 92 -12.61 21.91 12.03
CA GLY A 92 -14.06 21.83 12.05
C GLY A 92 -14.74 22.40 10.80
N TYR A 93 -14.04 23.23 10.00
CA TYR A 93 -14.57 23.95 8.83
C TYR A 93 -13.81 23.68 7.52
N ILE A 94 -12.78 22.83 7.52
CA ILE A 94 -11.97 22.49 6.34
C ILE A 94 -11.69 20.98 6.27
N GLU A 95 -11.33 20.47 5.10
CA GLU A 95 -10.92 19.06 4.86
C GLU A 95 -9.42 18.96 4.54
N ALA A 96 -8.60 19.86 5.09
CA ALA A 96 -7.16 19.90 4.87
C ALA A 96 -6.36 19.77 6.18
N SER A 97 -5.12 19.30 6.06
CA SER A 97 -4.14 19.34 7.14
C SER A 97 -3.80 20.79 7.48
N ILE A 98 -3.70 21.08 8.78
CA ILE A 98 -3.28 22.40 9.26
C ILE A 98 -2.37 22.26 10.46
N TYR A 99 -1.27 23.01 10.43
CA TYR A 99 -0.29 23.11 11.48
C TYR A 99 -0.42 24.46 12.15
N VAL A 100 -0.61 24.45 13.48
CA VAL A 100 -0.85 25.66 14.29
C VAL A 100 0.09 25.66 15.50
N ILE A 101 0.85 26.73 15.66
CA ILE A 101 1.65 27.01 16.87
C ILE A 101 1.09 28.28 17.50
N VAL A 102 0.95 28.28 18.82
CA VAL A 102 0.49 29.45 19.58
C VAL A 102 1.43 29.69 20.75
N GLN A 103 1.83 30.95 20.94
CA GLN A 103 2.55 31.40 22.12
C GLN A 103 1.93 32.71 22.62
N ILE A 104 1.74 32.83 23.93
CA ILE A 104 1.30 34.08 24.58
C ILE A 104 2.51 34.70 25.26
N HIS A 105 2.75 35.97 24.99
CA HIS A 105 3.86 36.75 25.50
C HIS A 105 3.35 37.86 26.41
N ASP A 106 3.92 37.96 27.61
CA ASP A 106 3.72 39.09 28.51
C ASP A 106 4.82 40.12 28.24
N LEU A 107 4.43 41.36 27.95
CA LEU A 107 5.35 42.45 27.64
C LEU A 107 5.62 43.30 28.88
N ASP A 108 6.81 43.90 28.94
CA ASP A 108 7.25 44.71 30.08
C ASP A 108 6.38 45.96 30.33
N ASP A 109 5.65 46.42 29.31
CA ASP A 109 4.74 47.57 29.38
C ASP A 109 3.36 47.23 29.99
N GLY A 110 3.15 45.98 30.41
CA GLY A 110 1.91 45.49 31.02
C GLY A 110 0.84 45.06 30.02
N ASN A 111 1.20 44.89 28.75
CA ASN A 111 0.35 44.27 27.73
C ASN A 111 0.69 42.78 27.55
N GLU A 112 -0.22 42.02 26.95
CA GLU A 112 0.02 40.65 26.50
C GLU A 112 -0.32 40.53 25.01
N VAL A 113 0.46 39.75 24.26
CA VAL A 113 0.25 39.48 22.83
C VAL A 113 0.26 37.98 22.59
N MET A 114 -0.75 37.49 21.88
CA MET A 114 -0.82 36.12 21.42
C MET A 114 -0.35 36.03 19.97
N LEU A 115 0.73 35.28 19.77
CA LEU A 115 1.34 35.00 18.47
C LEU A 115 0.87 33.63 17.99
N VAL A 116 0.11 33.62 16.90
CA VAL A 116 -0.39 32.40 16.25
C VAL A 116 0.31 32.24 14.90
N TYR A 117 0.99 31.11 14.70
CA TYR A 117 1.52 30.71 13.39
C TYR A 117 0.65 29.61 12.80
N VAL A 118 0.30 29.75 11.52
CA VAL A 118 -0.57 28.80 10.80
C VAL A 118 0.01 28.46 9.45
N LYS A 119 0.07 27.16 9.11
CA LYS A 119 0.55 26.66 7.81
C LYS A 119 -0.21 25.40 7.36
N ASN A 120 -0.40 25.24 6.06
CA ASN A 120 -0.71 23.95 5.44
C ASN A 120 0.60 23.21 5.08
N PRO A 121 0.87 22.03 5.67
CA PRO A 121 2.07 21.25 5.34
C PRO A 121 2.04 20.63 3.94
N ASP A 122 0.86 20.41 3.38
CA ASP A 122 0.68 19.65 2.13
C ASP A 122 0.81 20.53 0.88
N GLY A 123 0.70 21.86 1.03
CA GLY A 123 0.81 22.81 -0.08
C GLY A 123 -0.34 22.77 -1.09
N LEU A 124 -1.43 22.08 -0.73
CA LEU A 124 -2.65 21.99 -1.54
C LEU A 124 -3.64 23.12 -1.19
N PRO A 125 -4.56 23.48 -2.10
CA PRO A 125 -5.61 24.45 -1.80
C PRO A 125 -6.53 23.98 -0.67
N ILE A 126 -7.00 24.92 0.15
CA ILE A 126 -7.84 24.63 1.32
C ILE A 126 -9.27 25.12 1.08
N PRO A 127 -10.20 24.26 0.63
CA PRO A 127 -11.61 24.63 0.55
C PRO A 127 -12.26 24.57 1.94
N PHE A 128 -13.21 25.47 2.19
CA PHE A 128 -14.13 25.34 3.32
C PHE A 128 -15.09 24.16 3.10
N SER A 129 -15.31 23.34 4.11
CA SER A 129 -16.26 22.20 4.07
C SER A 129 -17.65 22.56 4.62
N LYS A 130 -17.79 23.70 5.30
CA LYS A 130 -19.04 24.13 5.94
C LYS A 130 -19.39 25.59 5.65
N LEU A 131 -20.68 25.90 5.77
CA LEU A 131 -21.18 27.27 5.70
C LEU A 131 -20.85 28.02 7.00
N GLY A 132 -20.06 29.09 6.88
CA GLY A 132 -19.79 30.01 7.98
C GLY A 132 -20.77 31.17 7.95
N GLN A 133 -21.77 31.17 8.82
CA GLN A 133 -22.73 32.29 8.95
C GLN A 133 -23.11 32.56 10.41
N TYR A 134 -23.42 33.82 10.72
CA TYR A 134 -23.89 34.25 12.04
C TYR A 134 -25.08 35.25 11.90
N PRO A 135 -25.88 35.46 12.97
CA PRO A 135 -26.99 36.42 12.94
C PRO A 135 -26.45 37.85 12.91
N GLY A 136 -26.83 38.64 11.90
CA GLY A 136 -26.49 40.06 11.83
C GLY A 136 -27.35 40.94 12.75
N PRO A 137 -27.02 42.25 12.85
CA PRO A 137 -27.74 43.20 13.71
C PRO A 137 -29.25 43.27 13.44
N ASP A 138 -29.66 43.09 12.19
CA ASP A 138 -31.06 43.12 11.74
C ASP A 138 -31.74 41.73 11.73
N GLY A 139 -31.11 40.71 12.34
CA GLY A 139 -31.55 39.31 12.29
C GLY A 139 -31.34 38.62 10.93
N LYS A 140 -30.82 39.33 9.92
CA LYS A 140 -30.42 38.74 8.63
C LYS A 140 -29.12 37.95 8.79
N PRO A 141 -29.00 36.75 8.22
CA PRO A 141 -27.76 35.97 8.29
C PRO A 141 -26.64 36.67 7.52
N VAL A 142 -25.47 36.82 8.16
CA VAL A 142 -24.24 37.31 7.54
C VAL A 142 -23.35 36.11 7.23
N THR A 143 -23.06 35.91 5.95
CA THR A 143 -22.17 34.82 5.48
C THR A 143 -20.72 35.30 5.42
N VAL A 144 -19.81 34.53 6.01
CA VAL A 144 -18.36 34.79 6.02
C VAL A 144 -17.64 34.01 4.91
N PHE A 145 -18.05 32.76 4.71
CA PHE A 145 -17.59 31.84 3.66
C PHE A 145 -18.62 30.71 3.42
N ARG A 146 -18.56 30.06 2.26
CA ARG A 146 -19.42 28.93 1.86
C ARG A 146 -18.62 27.65 1.63
N PRO A 147 -19.28 26.47 1.68
CA PRO A 147 -18.65 25.22 1.27
C PRO A 147 -18.08 25.32 -0.16
N GLY A 148 -16.85 24.84 -0.35
CA GLY A 148 -16.11 24.87 -1.61
C GLY A 148 -15.40 26.19 -1.93
N GLU A 149 -15.66 27.29 -1.20
CA GLU A 149 -14.91 28.52 -1.40
C GLU A 149 -13.47 28.35 -0.90
N ILE A 150 -12.52 28.84 -1.71
CA ILE A 150 -11.10 28.90 -1.37
C ILE A 150 -10.73 30.38 -1.29
N PHE A 151 -10.12 30.77 -0.18
CA PHE A 151 -9.63 32.13 0.02
C PHE A 151 -8.12 32.12 0.15
N VAL A 152 -7.49 33.19 -0.32
CA VAL A 152 -6.07 33.45 -0.14
C VAL A 152 -5.89 34.85 0.43
N ARG A 153 -4.78 35.06 1.13
CA ARG A 153 -4.40 36.39 1.57
C ARG A 153 -3.63 37.14 0.47
N GLU A 154 -4.05 38.36 0.18
CA GLU A 154 -3.41 39.27 -0.78
C GLU A 154 -3.19 40.62 -0.09
N GLY A 155 -1.93 40.89 0.32
CA GLY A 155 -1.66 42.00 1.24
C GLY A 155 -2.37 41.78 2.58
N ALA A 156 -3.12 42.79 3.04
CA ALA A 156 -3.92 42.69 4.27
C ALA A 156 -5.31 42.05 4.06
N GLU A 157 -5.71 41.75 2.82
CA GLU A 157 -7.07 41.31 2.52
C GLU A 157 -7.21 39.80 2.31
N ASN A 158 -8.34 39.25 2.75
CA ASN A 158 -8.76 37.88 2.44
C ASN A 158 -9.66 37.87 1.21
N VAL A 159 -9.12 37.45 0.07
CA VAL A 159 -9.82 37.46 -1.21
C VAL A 159 -10.12 36.04 -1.70
N PRO A 160 -11.24 35.81 -2.41
CA PRO A 160 -11.46 34.55 -3.10
C PRO A 160 -10.31 34.26 -4.06
N ILE A 161 -9.96 32.98 -4.21
CA ILE A 161 -8.90 32.58 -5.14
C ILE A 161 -9.24 32.99 -6.58
N ARG A 162 -8.23 33.49 -7.30
CA ARG A 162 -8.32 33.89 -8.72
C ARG A 162 -7.23 33.19 -9.50
N TYR A 163 -7.36 33.18 -10.83
CA TYR A 163 -6.39 32.51 -11.71
C TYR A 163 -4.91 32.85 -11.42
N PRO A 164 -4.53 34.12 -11.16
CA PRO A 164 -3.13 34.47 -10.88
C PRO A 164 -2.56 33.84 -9.60
N HIS A 165 -3.41 33.41 -8.67
CA HIS A 165 -2.98 32.87 -7.38
C HIS A 165 -2.54 31.41 -7.47
N TRP A 166 -2.94 30.66 -8.51
CA TRP A 166 -2.71 29.22 -8.59
C TRP A 166 -1.23 28.84 -8.60
N GLN A 167 -0.41 29.56 -9.36
CA GLN A 167 1.02 29.28 -9.44
C GLN A 167 1.69 29.40 -8.07
N ASP A 168 1.30 30.43 -7.32
CA ASP A 168 1.84 30.71 -6.00
C ASP A 168 1.32 29.69 -4.96
N VAL A 169 0.01 29.45 -4.90
CA VAL A 169 -0.59 28.45 -3.99
C VAL A 169 0.01 27.06 -4.18
N LEU A 170 0.24 26.63 -5.42
CA LEU A 170 0.78 25.30 -5.73
C LEU A 170 2.32 25.24 -5.71
N SER A 171 3.02 26.36 -5.50
CA SER A 171 4.48 26.43 -5.57
C SER A 171 5.16 25.46 -4.59
N ALA A 172 4.69 25.44 -3.33
CA ALA A 172 5.21 24.57 -2.29
C ALA A 172 5.00 23.08 -2.60
N PHE A 173 3.83 22.72 -3.15
CA PHE A 173 3.55 21.35 -3.57
C PHE A 173 4.41 20.92 -4.77
N ALA A 174 4.56 21.79 -5.77
CA ALA A 174 5.41 21.53 -6.93
C ALA A 174 6.90 21.45 -6.56
N GLU A 175 7.36 22.23 -5.59
CA GLU A 175 8.71 22.13 -5.04
C GLU A 175 8.92 20.82 -4.29
N LYS A 176 7.97 20.40 -3.45
CA LYS A 176 7.99 19.09 -2.78
C LYS A 176 8.16 17.94 -3.77
N ILE A 177 7.32 17.88 -4.82
CA ILE A 177 7.42 16.85 -5.86
C ILE A 177 8.80 16.85 -6.54
N ARG A 178 9.33 18.02 -6.89
CA ARG A 178 10.65 18.14 -7.53
C ARG A 178 11.78 17.69 -6.61
N ASN A 179 11.71 18.02 -5.33
CA ASN A 179 12.69 17.62 -4.34
C ASN A 179 12.66 16.10 -4.12
N ASP A 180 11.46 15.50 -4.02
CA ASP A 180 11.28 14.05 -3.87
C ASP A 180 11.82 13.29 -5.09
N ALA A 181 11.53 13.78 -6.30
CA ALA A 181 12.09 13.22 -7.53
C ALA A 181 13.62 13.35 -7.60
N THR A 182 14.16 14.50 -7.20
CA THR A 182 15.62 14.73 -7.19
C THR A 182 16.32 13.84 -6.19
N ALA A 183 15.76 13.68 -4.99
CA ALA A 183 16.29 12.79 -3.96
C ALA A 183 16.28 11.33 -4.44
N THR A 184 15.21 10.91 -5.11
CA THR A 184 15.12 9.56 -5.70
C THR A 184 16.18 9.35 -6.78
N ALA A 185 16.36 10.31 -7.69
CA ALA A 185 17.39 10.24 -8.73
C ALA A 185 18.82 10.22 -8.16
N GLN A 186 19.09 11.03 -7.12
CA GLN A 186 20.38 11.06 -6.43
C GLN A 186 20.66 9.73 -5.70
N ALA A 187 19.65 9.14 -5.05
CA ALA A 187 19.78 7.85 -4.41
C ALA A 187 20.16 6.76 -5.44
N LEU A 188 19.44 6.70 -6.56
CA LEU A 188 19.74 5.77 -7.66
C LEU A 188 21.15 5.98 -8.23
N LEU A 189 21.57 7.23 -8.45
CA LEU A 189 22.90 7.53 -8.98
C LEU A 189 24.01 7.11 -8.01
N ASN A 190 23.84 7.40 -6.71
CA ASN A 190 24.81 7.00 -5.68
C ASN A 190 24.93 5.48 -5.58
N GLU A 191 23.81 4.76 -5.67
CA GLU A 191 23.81 3.30 -5.69
C GLU A 191 24.48 2.73 -6.95
N VAL A 192 24.28 3.34 -8.13
CA VAL A 192 24.99 2.98 -9.37
C VAL A 192 26.50 3.21 -9.26
N ILE A 193 26.93 4.34 -8.68
CA ILE A 193 28.34 4.64 -8.45
C ILE A 193 28.96 3.63 -7.47
N ALA A 194 28.27 3.33 -6.37
CA ALA A 194 28.72 2.36 -5.38
C ALA A 194 28.83 0.94 -5.95
N ALA A 195 27.88 0.55 -6.82
CA ALA A 195 27.95 -0.71 -7.54
C ALA A 195 29.22 -0.76 -8.41
N ARG A 196 29.44 0.23 -9.27
CA ARG A 196 30.61 0.26 -10.16
C ARG A 196 31.97 0.22 -9.44
N GLN A 197 32.07 0.82 -8.25
CA GLN A 197 33.32 0.81 -7.47
C GLN A 197 33.67 -0.55 -6.87
N THR A 198 32.67 -1.45 -6.73
CA THR A 198 32.85 -2.75 -6.05
C THR A 198 33.12 -3.91 -6.99
N SER A 199 33.09 -3.69 -8.31
CA SER A 199 33.19 -4.78 -9.29
C SER A 199 34.47 -4.79 -10.13
N PRO A 200 34.95 -6.00 -10.50
CA PRO A 200 36.15 -6.15 -11.31
C PRO A 200 35.93 -5.62 -12.74
N PRO A 201 36.99 -5.09 -13.40
CA PRO A 201 36.89 -4.56 -14.75
C PRO A 201 36.48 -5.66 -15.75
N GLY A 202 35.37 -5.46 -16.46
CA GLY A 202 34.86 -6.35 -17.50
C GLY A 202 33.61 -7.16 -17.13
N SER A 203 33.12 -7.12 -15.89
CA SER A 203 31.81 -7.71 -15.54
C SER A 203 30.67 -6.77 -15.90
N THR A 204 29.57 -7.33 -16.41
CA THR A 204 28.28 -6.62 -16.50
C THR A 204 27.80 -6.38 -15.08
N ASP A 205 28.07 -5.18 -14.57
CA ASP A 205 27.83 -4.81 -13.19
C ASP A 205 26.66 -3.83 -13.07
N VAL A 206 25.48 -4.31 -13.45
CA VAL A 206 24.25 -3.54 -13.32
C VAL A 206 23.72 -3.75 -11.89
N PRO A 207 23.49 -2.69 -11.10
CA PRO A 207 22.88 -2.85 -9.79
C PRO A 207 21.39 -3.23 -9.92
N LEU A 208 20.88 -3.95 -8.92
CA LEU A 208 19.45 -4.23 -8.78
C LEU A 208 18.92 -3.43 -7.58
N LEU A 209 18.18 -2.37 -7.86
CA LEU A 209 17.76 -1.39 -6.86
C LEU A 209 16.23 -1.36 -6.73
N MET A 210 15.74 -1.17 -5.52
CA MET A 210 14.29 -1.11 -5.25
C MET A 210 13.61 0.07 -5.94
N GLY A 211 14.32 1.19 -6.10
CA GLY A 211 13.80 2.41 -6.72
C GLY A 211 13.79 2.40 -8.25
N MET A 212 14.30 1.35 -8.91
CA MET A 212 14.20 1.24 -10.37
C MET A 212 12.74 1.09 -10.78
N ASP A 213 12.35 1.63 -11.94
CA ASP A 213 11.10 1.25 -12.56
C ASP A 213 11.12 -0.25 -12.95
N GLU A 214 9.95 -0.82 -13.23
CA GLU A 214 9.83 -2.24 -13.55
C GLU A 214 10.66 -2.64 -14.77
N SER A 215 10.55 -1.89 -15.87
CA SER A 215 11.19 -2.23 -17.14
C SER A 215 12.72 -2.21 -17.03
N THR A 216 13.26 -1.19 -16.34
CA THR A 216 14.70 -1.09 -16.06
C THR A 216 15.17 -2.22 -15.15
N PHE A 217 14.40 -2.54 -14.11
CA PHE A 217 14.75 -3.64 -13.19
C PHE A 217 14.75 -4.99 -13.91
N ALA A 218 13.74 -5.27 -14.75
CA ALA A 218 13.65 -6.49 -15.53
C ALA A 218 14.80 -6.61 -16.55
N ALA A 219 15.14 -5.53 -17.25
CA ALA A 219 16.28 -5.51 -18.17
C ALA A 219 17.61 -5.75 -17.44
N ALA A 220 17.80 -5.15 -16.26
CA ALA A 220 18.97 -5.40 -15.42
C ALA A 220 19.06 -6.86 -14.96
N MET A 221 17.92 -7.45 -14.55
CA MET A 221 17.82 -8.86 -14.19
C MET A 221 18.27 -9.77 -15.33
N VAL A 222 17.72 -9.56 -16.52
CA VAL A 222 18.08 -10.34 -17.73
C VAL A 222 19.58 -10.24 -18.00
N ALA A 223 20.15 -9.04 -18.00
CA ALA A 223 21.59 -8.86 -18.24
C ALA A 223 22.48 -9.56 -17.18
N LEU A 224 22.05 -9.59 -15.92
CA LEU A 224 22.77 -10.29 -14.85
C LEU A 224 22.64 -11.81 -14.96
N LEU A 225 21.46 -12.31 -15.33
CA LEU A 225 21.22 -13.74 -15.56
C LEU A 225 22.02 -14.25 -16.77
N GLU A 226 22.00 -13.51 -17.88
CA GLU A 226 22.79 -13.83 -19.09
C GLU A 226 24.30 -13.82 -18.84
N SER A 227 24.77 -12.90 -17.99
CA SER A 227 26.20 -12.81 -17.63
C SER A 227 26.62 -13.76 -16.50
N GLY A 228 25.68 -14.50 -15.90
CA GLY A 228 25.95 -15.38 -14.76
C GLY A 228 26.44 -14.65 -13.51
N ASN A 229 26.09 -13.37 -13.34
CA ASN A 229 26.55 -12.55 -12.22
C ASN A 229 25.70 -12.76 -10.95
N ASP A 230 25.90 -13.93 -10.35
CA ASP A 230 25.21 -14.39 -9.14
C ASP A 230 25.41 -13.48 -7.92
N VAL A 231 26.52 -12.74 -7.87
CA VAL A 231 26.84 -11.87 -6.74
C VAL A 231 25.79 -10.77 -6.61
N ARG A 232 25.44 -10.09 -7.72
CA ARG A 232 24.45 -9.02 -7.72
C ARG A 232 23.03 -9.53 -7.48
N LEU A 233 22.69 -10.68 -8.07
CA LEU A 233 21.40 -11.34 -7.85
C LEU A 233 21.19 -11.68 -6.37
N ARG A 234 22.19 -12.28 -5.70
CA ARG A 234 22.11 -12.59 -4.26
C ARG A 234 22.19 -11.36 -3.36
N GLN A 235 22.87 -10.29 -3.78
CA GLN A 235 22.84 -9.02 -3.05
C GLN A 235 21.43 -8.42 -3.00
N PHE A 236 20.69 -8.48 -4.11
CA PHE A 236 19.28 -8.07 -4.13
C PHE A 236 18.42 -8.95 -3.20
N ILE A 237 18.58 -10.27 -3.22
CA ILE A 237 17.85 -11.16 -2.30
C ILE A 237 18.09 -10.76 -0.84
N ARG A 238 19.32 -10.36 -0.48
CA ARG A 238 19.65 -9.92 0.88
C ARG A 238 19.01 -8.57 1.24
N SER A 239 18.82 -7.66 0.27
CA SER A 239 18.20 -6.35 0.53
C SER A 239 16.68 -6.44 0.73
N LEU A 240 16.01 -7.47 0.20
CA LEU A 240 14.58 -7.74 0.43
C LEU A 240 14.24 -7.82 1.94
N GLY A 241 15.12 -8.41 2.74
CA GLY A 241 14.87 -8.57 4.19
C GLY A 241 14.79 -7.24 4.95
N GLY A 242 15.41 -6.16 4.44
CA GLY A 242 15.33 -4.83 5.04
C GLY A 242 14.12 -4.01 4.58
N THR A 243 13.57 -4.32 3.41
CA THR A 243 12.52 -3.53 2.74
C THR A 243 11.13 -4.17 2.84
N ALA A 244 11.05 -5.51 2.90
CA ALA A 244 9.83 -6.26 3.18
C ALA A 244 9.70 -6.59 4.69
N GLY A 245 10.10 -5.68 5.58
CA GLY A 245 10.06 -5.90 7.03
C GLY A 245 8.68 -5.67 7.66
N PRO A 246 8.43 -6.13 8.90
CA PRO A 246 7.19 -5.83 9.64
C PRO A 246 6.89 -4.34 9.77
N SER A 247 7.94 -3.52 9.91
CA SER A 247 7.86 -2.06 10.07
C SER A 247 7.60 -1.28 8.77
N ALA A 248 7.71 -1.92 7.60
CA ALA A 248 7.41 -1.27 6.32
C ALA A 248 5.93 -0.88 6.25
N THR A 249 5.59 0.21 5.58
CA THR A 249 4.17 0.48 5.25
C THR A 249 3.63 -0.61 4.32
N VAL A 250 2.30 -0.72 4.19
CA VAL A 250 1.71 -1.67 3.22
C VAL A 250 2.22 -1.39 1.80
N GLU A 251 2.33 -0.12 1.41
CA GLU A 251 2.80 0.31 0.09
C GLU A 251 4.28 0.00 -0.16
N GLU A 252 5.15 0.22 0.83
CA GLU A 252 6.56 -0.17 0.76
C GLU A 252 6.73 -1.67 0.64
N PHE A 253 5.97 -2.42 1.44
CA PHE A 253 5.98 -3.87 1.42
C PHE A 253 5.50 -4.43 0.08
N THR A 254 4.40 -3.91 -0.47
CA THR A 254 3.89 -4.30 -1.79
C THR A 254 4.89 -4.01 -2.90
N ARG A 255 5.51 -2.82 -2.93
CA ARG A 255 6.56 -2.50 -3.91
C ARG A 255 7.76 -3.44 -3.83
N ALA A 256 8.18 -3.81 -2.63
CA ALA A 256 9.25 -4.79 -2.44
C ALA A 256 8.84 -6.18 -2.96
N LEU A 257 7.58 -6.58 -2.74
CA LEU A 257 7.04 -7.82 -3.28
C LEU A 257 6.91 -7.80 -4.81
N ASP A 258 6.60 -6.67 -5.43
CA ASP A 258 6.57 -6.56 -6.90
C ASP A 258 7.96 -6.83 -7.48
N LYS A 259 9.00 -6.22 -6.89
CA LYS A 259 10.40 -6.50 -7.27
C LYS A 259 10.80 -7.96 -7.00
N TRP A 260 10.38 -8.54 -5.88
CA TRP A 260 10.58 -9.97 -5.61
C TRP A 260 9.90 -10.87 -6.64
N THR A 261 8.67 -10.53 -7.05
CA THR A 261 7.90 -11.31 -8.02
C THR A 261 8.57 -11.25 -9.39
N VAL A 262 8.97 -10.05 -9.84
CA VAL A 262 9.74 -9.90 -11.08
C VAL A 262 11.07 -10.65 -10.98
N PHE A 263 11.80 -10.54 -9.86
CA PHE A 263 13.05 -11.28 -9.65
C PHE A 263 12.85 -12.79 -9.82
N CYS A 264 11.88 -13.36 -9.12
CA CYS A 264 11.58 -14.80 -9.16
C CYS A 264 11.08 -15.22 -10.55
N ALA A 265 10.24 -14.43 -11.20
CA ALA A 265 9.72 -14.74 -12.53
C ALA A 265 10.84 -14.80 -13.57
N GLN A 266 11.74 -13.81 -13.57
CA GLN A 266 12.91 -13.79 -14.47
C GLN A 266 13.88 -14.93 -14.14
N ALA A 267 14.20 -15.17 -12.86
CA ALA A 267 15.07 -16.26 -12.46
C ALA A 267 14.50 -17.63 -12.89
N LEU A 268 13.20 -17.83 -12.71
CA LEU A 268 12.52 -19.07 -13.11
C LEU A 268 12.54 -19.29 -14.62
N TYR A 269 12.32 -18.23 -15.40
CA TYR A 269 12.38 -18.27 -16.87
C TYR A 269 13.79 -18.59 -17.40
N PHE A 270 14.83 -18.26 -16.65
CA PHE A 270 16.23 -18.62 -16.93
C PHE A 270 16.67 -19.92 -16.24
N GLU A 271 15.72 -20.74 -15.76
CA GLU A 271 15.98 -22.03 -15.11
C GLU A 271 16.87 -21.95 -13.85
N ARG A 272 16.86 -20.79 -13.16
CA ARG A 272 17.62 -20.53 -11.92
C ARG A 272 16.78 -20.75 -10.67
N GLY A 273 16.30 -21.99 -10.51
CA GLY A 273 15.50 -22.40 -9.34
C GLY A 273 16.18 -22.17 -7.99
N ASP A 274 17.52 -22.25 -7.94
CA ASP A 274 18.32 -21.97 -6.74
C ASP A 274 18.11 -20.55 -6.21
N LEU A 275 18.04 -19.56 -7.10
CA LEU A 275 17.80 -18.16 -6.74
C LEU A 275 16.35 -17.93 -6.29
N VAL A 276 15.41 -18.66 -6.90
CA VAL A 276 13.99 -18.60 -6.53
C VAL A 276 13.79 -19.15 -5.12
N ASP A 277 14.39 -20.30 -4.79
CA ASP A 277 14.31 -20.89 -3.45
C ASP A 277 14.92 -19.96 -2.37
N GLU A 278 16.10 -19.38 -2.64
CA GLU A 278 16.71 -18.39 -1.74
C GLU A 278 15.79 -17.17 -1.51
N ALA A 279 15.12 -16.69 -2.57
CA ALA A 279 14.20 -15.56 -2.50
C ALA A 279 12.91 -15.90 -1.75
N ILE A 280 12.34 -17.10 -1.96
CA ILE A 280 11.18 -17.62 -1.20
C ILE A 280 11.52 -17.68 0.29
N GLU A 281 12.69 -18.20 0.65
CA GLU A 281 13.12 -18.30 2.04
C GLU A 281 13.16 -16.91 2.71
N LYS A 282 13.66 -15.89 2.01
CA LYS A 282 13.70 -14.51 2.53
C LYS A 282 12.31 -13.93 2.78
N VAL A 283 11.41 -14.03 1.81
CA VAL A 283 10.05 -13.49 1.96
C VAL A 283 9.25 -14.28 2.99
N CYS A 284 9.40 -15.61 3.06
CA CYS A 284 8.81 -16.44 4.10
C CYS A 284 9.32 -16.05 5.50
N GLY A 285 10.62 -15.77 5.64
CA GLY A 285 11.21 -15.26 6.87
C GLY A 285 10.65 -13.91 7.32
N ALA A 286 10.32 -13.02 6.39
CA ALA A 286 9.61 -11.78 6.66
C ALA A 286 8.14 -12.00 7.03
N TYR A 287 7.44 -12.85 6.27
CA TYR A 287 6.04 -13.23 6.49
C TYR A 287 5.81 -13.74 7.92
N LYS A 288 6.70 -14.62 8.41
CA LYS A 288 6.64 -15.19 9.77
C LYS A 288 6.72 -14.15 10.90
N LYS A 289 7.20 -12.93 10.61
CA LYS A 289 7.36 -11.84 11.59
C LYS A 289 6.21 -10.82 11.56
N LEU A 290 5.23 -11.00 10.66
CA LEU A 290 4.08 -10.10 10.57
C LEU A 290 3.20 -10.20 11.83
N SER A 291 2.74 -9.04 12.31
CA SER A 291 1.81 -8.86 13.44
C SER A 291 0.37 -9.29 13.08
N LEU A 292 -0.59 -9.02 13.96
CA LEU A 292 -2.01 -9.40 13.80
C LEU A 292 -2.95 -8.25 13.42
N ASP A 293 -2.40 -7.07 13.13
CA ASP A 293 -3.21 -5.93 12.70
C ASP A 293 -3.68 -6.04 11.23
N ALA A 294 -4.60 -5.16 10.86
CA ALA A 294 -5.20 -5.12 9.51
C ALA A 294 -4.14 -4.94 8.40
N ASP A 295 -3.09 -4.14 8.64
CA ASP A 295 -2.02 -3.94 7.67
C ASP A 295 -1.19 -5.20 7.50
N ALA A 296 -0.91 -5.92 8.58
CA ALA A 296 -0.27 -7.24 8.50
C ALA A 296 -1.13 -8.25 7.72
N THR A 297 -2.46 -8.23 7.85
CA THR A 297 -3.34 -9.07 7.04
C THR A 297 -3.30 -8.69 5.56
N ARG A 298 -3.29 -7.38 5.22
CA ARG A 298 -3.11 -6.91 3.84
C ARG A 298 -1.75 -7.31 3.26
N LYS A 299 -0.69 -7.28 4.06
CA LYS A 299 0.65 -7.77 3.65
C LYS A 299 0.65 -9.27 3.37
N ARG A 300 0.02 -10.09 4.23
CA ARG A 300 -0.13 -11.55 3.99
C ARG A 300 -0.87 -11.83 2.68
N LEU A 301 -1.92 -11.06 2.43
CA LEU A 301 -2.69 -11.11 1.21
C LEU A 301 -1.81 -10.80 -0.03
N ALA A 302 -1.09 -9.69 -0.01
CA ALA A 302 -0.21 -9.29 -1.11
C ALA A 302 0.86 -10.34 -1.45
N VAL A 303 1.38 -11.06 -0.44
CA VAL A 303 2.30 -12.19 -0.63
C VAL A 303 1.64 -13.31 -1.43
N VAL A 304 0.42 -13.71 -1.08
CA VAL A 304 -0.27 -14.84 -1.72
C VAL A 304 -0.69 -14.54 -3.15
N GLU A 305 -1.14 -13.33 -3.45
CA GLU A 305 -1.43 -12.93 -4.83
C GLU A 305 -0.21 -13.13 -5.75
N ARG A 306 0.97 -12.78 -5.26
CA ARG A 306 2.24 -12.89 -6.00
C ARG A 306 2.78 -14.32 -6.04
N ILE A 307 2.52 -15.12 -5.01
CA ILE A 307 2.76 -16.57 -5.06
C ILE A 307 1.92 -17.21 -6.15
N TYR A 308 0.66 -16.80 -6.35
CA TYR A 308 -0.16 -17.32 -7.44
C TYR A 308 0.41 -16.95 -8.81
N VAL A 309 0.89 -15.71 -8.99
CA VAL A 309 1.59 -15.31 -10.23
C VAL A 309 2.78 -16.22 -10.52
N LEU A 310 3.67 -16.42 -9.54
CA LEU A 310 4.84 -17.29 -9.69
C LEU A 310 4.47 -18.76 -9.85
N GLY A 311 3.43 -19.22 -9.16
CA GLY A 311 2.93 -20.58 -9.23
C GLY A 311 2.35 -20.92 -10.60
N GLY A 312 1.56 -20.01 -11.18
CA GLY A 312 1.06 -20.15 -12.54
C GLY A 312 2.20 -20.17 -13.57
N LEU A 313 3.22 -19.32 -13.40
CA LEU A 313 4.44 -19.36 -14.23
C LEU A 313 5.18 -20.69 -14.09
N ALA A 314 5.38 -21.19 -12.87
CA ALA A 314 6.05 -22.45 -12.60
C ALA A 314 5.31 -23.65 -13.22
N VAL A 315 3.97 -23.64 -13.23
CA VAL A 315 3.16 -24.65 -13.93
C VAL A 315 3.38 -24.60 -15.45
N ARG A 316 3.45 -23.39 -16.05
CA ARG A 316 3.70 -23.23 -17.50
C ARG A 316 5.10 -23.65 -17.92
N LEU A 317 6.08 -23.50 -17.02
CA LEU A 317 7.49 -23.84 -17.25
C LEU A 317 7.88 -25.25 -16.76
N ASP A 318 6.94 -26.04 -16.25
CA ASP A 318 7.19 -27.38 -15.70
C ASP A 318 8.22 -27.41 -14.56
N ALA A 319 8.28 -26.32 -13.80
CA ALA A 319 9.17 -26.13 -12.66
C ALA A 319 8.53 -26.70 -11.38
N TRP A 320 8.30 -28.01 -11.37
CA TRP A 320 7.54 -28.71 -10.33
C TRP A 320 8.14 -28.58 -8.92
N GLU A 321 9.47 -28.55 -8.81
CA GLU A 321 10.16 -28.29 -7.54
C GLU A 321 9.81 -26.89 -7.01
N THR A 322 9.76 -25.88 -7.89
CA THR A 322 9.37 -24.52 -7.51
C THR A 322 7.90 -24.45 -7.09
N VAL A 323 7.00 -25.19 -7.75
CA VAL A 323 5.60 -25.31 -7.32
C VAL A 323 5.53 -25.88 -5.90
N ASN A 324 6.30 -26.94 -5.61
CA ASN A 324 6.41 -27.52 -4.27
C ASN A 324 6.96 -26.51 -3.24
N SER A 325 8.09 -25.86 -3.55
CA SER A 325 8.75 -24.86 -2.70
C SER A 325 7.85 -23.66 -2.37
N LEU A 326 7.07 -23.18 -3.35
CA LEU A 326 6.13 -22.07 -3.14
C LEU A 326 4.98 -22.47 -2.21
N VAL A 327 4.54 -23.72 -2.28
CA VAL A 327 3.36 -24.20 -1.54
C VAL A 327 3.70 -24.59 -0.11
N LEU A 328 4.72 -25.43 0.09
CA LEU A 328 5.07 -26.01 1.38
C LEU A 328 5.99 -25.09 2.19
N GLN A 329 5.40 -23.98 2.65
CA GLN A 329 6.03 -23.06 3.58
C GLN A 329 5.28 -23.09 4.92
N PRO A 330 5.70 -23.96 5.88
CA PRO A 330 5.08 -24.02 7.19
C PRO A 330 5.28 -22.71 7.96
N VAL A 331 4.17 -22.14 8.43
CA VAL A 331 4.14 -20.87 9.16
C VAL A 331 3.29 -20.99 10.43
N PRO A 332 3.69 -20.34 11.54
CA PRO A 332 2.85 -20.26 12.72
C PRO A 332 1.58 -19.45 12.40
N SER A 333 0.51 -19.75 13.12
CA SER A 333 -0.77 -19.03 13.05
C SER A 333 -0.53 -17.54 13.23
N ASN A 334 0.20 -17.19 14.28
CA ASN A 334 0.66 -15.84 14.55
C ASN A 334 1.81 -15.87 15.58
N VAL A 335 2.36 -14.69 15.85
CA VAL A 335 3.46 -14.50 16.82
C VAL A 335 3.09 -14.88 18.26
N HIS A 336 1.80 -14.96 18.61
CA HIS A 336 1.30 -15.31 19.95
C HIS A 336 0.92 -16.78 20.11
N GLU A 337 0.67 -17.49 18.99
CA GLU A 337 0.32 -18.93 18.95
C GLU A 337 1.32 -19.71 18.08
N PRO A 338 2.61 -19.76 18.46
CA PRO A 338 3.65 -20.40 17.64
C PRO A 338 3.46 -21.92 17.49
N GLY A 339 2.63 -22.56 18.34
CA GLY A 339 2.33 -23.99 18.28
C GLY A 339 1.29 -24.38 17.24
N TYR A 340 0.44 -23.45 16.78
CA TYR A 340 -0.52 -23.71 15.71
C TYR A 340 0.16 -23.46 14.37
N ILE A 341 0.61 -24.50 13.67
CA ILE A 341 1.33 -24.39 12.40
C ILE A 341 0.38 -24.67 11.23
N TYR A 342 0.30 -23.75 10.27
CA TYR A 342 -0.27 -24.01 8.96
C TYR A 342 0.78 -24.64 8.06
N ALA A 343 0.43 -25.71 7.34
CA ALA A 343 1.34 -26.36 6.38
C ALA A 343 1.79 -25.43 5.25
N SER A 344 0.95 -24.45 4.90
CA SER A 344 1.21 -23.48 3.85
C SER A 344 0.80 -22.07 4.28
N TRP A 345 1.68 -21.11 4.03
CA TRP A 345 1.38 -19.68 4.13
C TRP A 345 0.22 -19.21 3.24
N ILE A 346 -0.09 -19.93 2.16
CA ILE A 346 -1.27 -19.65 1.30
C ILE A 346 -2.54 -19.80 2.13
N ARG A 347 -2.69 -20.93 2.84
CA ARG A 347 -3.85 -21.17 3.71
C ARG A 347 -3.90 -20.17 4.85
N ASN A 348 -2.75 -19.89 5.47
CA ASN A 348 -2.67 -18.94 6.57
C ASN A 348 -3.20 -17.56 6.15
N ALA A 349 -2.73 -17.01 5.03
CA ALA A 349 -3.20 -15.72 4.53
C ALA A 349 -4.69 -15.75 4.14
N GLN A 350 -5.15 -16.83 3.49
CA GLN A 350 -6.57 -17.00 3.14
C GLN A 350 -7.47 -16.92 4.38
N VAL A 351 -7.09 -17.57 5.48
CA VAL A 351 -7.86 -17.56 6.73
C VAL A 351 -7.90 -16.16 7.34
N TYR A 352 -6.78 -15.44 7.40
CA TYR A 352 -6.77 -14.06 7.92
C TYR A 352 -7.55 -13.09 7.03
N ALA A 353 -7.37 -13.16 5.71
CA ALA A 353 -8.12 -12.31 4.78
C ALA A 353 -9.63 -12.56 4.86
N SER A 354 -10.04 -13.80 5.10
CA SER A 354 -11.45 -14.14 5.29
C SER A 354 -12.02 -13.63 6.61
N ARG A 355 -11.24 -13.63 7.70
CA ARG A 355 -11.66 -13.13 9.03
C ARG A 355 -11.82 -11.62 9.07
N GLU A 356 -11.00 -10.89 8.30
CA GLU A 356 -11.02 -9.43 8.22
C GLU A 356 -11.99 -8.91 7.13
N GLU A 357 -12.79 -9.78 6.52
CA GLU A 357 -13.75 -9.43 5.47
C GLU A 357 -13.14 -8.59 4.32
N LEU A 358 -11.83 -8.69 4.09
CA LEU A 358 -11.10 -7.91 3.07
C LEU A 358 -11.58 -8.19 1.62
N ARG A 359 -12.55 -9.08 1.47
CA ARG A 359 -13.00 -9.69 0.21
C ARG A 359 -14.51 -9.98 0.21
N ASP A 360 -15.26 -9.48 1.19
CA ASP A 360 -16.71 -9.69 1.22
C ASP A 360 -17.40 -8.60 0.40
N ASP A 361 -17.51 -8.82 -0.91
CA ASP A 361 -18.35 -8.00 -1.80
C ASP A 361 -19.86 -8.24 -1.56
N GLY A 362 -20.22 -9.05 -0.56
CA GLY A 362 -21.56 -9.57 -0.36
C GLY A 362 -21.95 -10.59 -1.44
N PRO A 363 -23.11 -11.26 -1.27
CA PRO A 363 -23.66 -12.10 -2.31
C PRO A 363 -24.03 -11.25 -3.54
N ASP A 364 -23.87 -11.83 -4.74
CA ASP A 364 -24.40 -11.24 -5.96
C ASP A 364 -25.94 -11.14 -5.93
N GLU A 365 -26.54 -10.55 -6.96
CA GLU A 365 -27.99 -10.40 -7.11
C GLU A 365 -28.78 -11.73 -7.04
N HIS A 366 -28.09 -12.87 -7.11
CA HIS A 366 -28.64 -14.22 -7.02
C HIS A 366 -28.28 -14.93 -5.70
N GLY A 367 -27.75 -14.23 -4.70
CA GLY A 367 -27.41 -14.81 -3.41
C GLY A 367 -26.09 -15.60 -3.40
N ARG A 368 -25.29 -15.56 -4.47
CA ARG A 368 -24.05 -16.35 -4.60
C ARG A 368 -22.84 -15.56 -4.12
N ARG A 369 -21.95 -16.20 -3.37
CA ARG A 369 -20.70 -15.58 -2.93
C ARG A 369 -19.74 -15.45 -4.11
N ARG A 370 -19.05 -14.32 -4.22
CA ARG A 370 -17.91 -14.16 -5.15
C ARG A 370 -16.71 -14.93 -4.59
N GLY A 371 -16.39 -16.07 -5.20
CA GLY A 371 -15.20 -16.86 -4.88
C GLY A 371 -14.04 -16.59 -5.84
N GLY A 372 -12.85 -17.13 -5.55
CA GLY A 372 -11.73 -17.09 -6.49
C GLY A 372 -10.95 -15.77 -6.55
N PHE A 373 -11.19 -14.83 -5.62
CA PHE A 373 -10.55 -13.51 -5.60
C PHE A 373 -9.03 -13.53 -5.78
N ILE A 374 -8.31 -14.44 -5.12
CA ILE A 374 -6.84 -14.52 -5.23
C ILE A 374 -6.40 -14.78 -6.67
N ILE A 375 -7.11 -15.66 -7.37
CA ILE A 375 -6.83 -16.01 -8.77
C ILE A 375 -7.09 -14.79 -9.65
N SER A 376 -8.20 -14.08 -9.42
CA SER A 376 -8.51 -12.84 -10.15
C SER A 376 -7.48 -11.73 -9.90
N ALA A 377 -7.10 -11.49 -8.64
CA ALA A 377 -6.10 -10.49 -8.26
C ALA A 377 -4.72 -10.83 -8.83
N ALA A 378 -4.32 -12.10 -8.80
CA ALA A 378 -3.08 -12.55 -9.43
C ALA A 378 -3.09 -12.32 -10.95
N ARG A 379 -4.22 -12.57 -11.63
CA ARG A 379 -4.36 -12.28 -13.06
C ARG A 379 -4.27 -10.78 -13.34
N GLU A 380 -4.86 -9.94 -12.49
CA GLU A 380 -4.77 -8.48 -12.61
C GLU A 380 -3.32 -7.99 -12.47
N LEU A 381 -2.58 -8.52 -11.48
CA LEU A 381 -1.13 -8.25 -11.36
C LEU A 381 -0.37 -8.65 -12.62
N MET A 382 -0.69 -9.78 -13.25
CA MET A 382 -0.06 -10.18 -14.52
C MET A 382 -0.39 -9.20 -15.66
N VAL A 383 -1.57 -8.58 -15.67
CA VAL A 383 -1.94 -7.56 -16.67
C VAL A 383 -1.18 -6.26 -16.42
N GLU A 384 -1.12 -5.81 -15.16
CA GLU A 384 -0.47 -4.56 -14.75
C GLU A 384 1.05 -4.61 -14.84
N HIS A 385 1.65 -5.78 -14.60
CA HIS A 385 3.09 -5.99 -14.48
C HIS A 385 3.60 -7.03 -15.49
N PRO A 386 3.82 -6.65 -16.77
CA PRO A 386 4.32 -7.57 -17.79
C PRO A 386 5.62 -8.29 -17.40
N ALA A 387 6.49 -7.67 -16.60
CA ALA A 387 7.75 -8.30 -16.19
C ALA A 387 7.59 -9.51 -15.26
N MET A 388 6.40 -9.71 -14.66
CA MET A 388 6.09 -10.89 -13.84
C MET A 388 5.74 -12.14 -14.66
N ARG A 389 5.59 -12.00 -15.99
CA ARG A 389 5.21 -13.08 -16.92
C ARG A 389 6.11 -13.08 -18.17
N PRO A 390 7.43 -13.30 -18.00
CA PRO A 390 8.38 -13.24 -19.11
C PRO A 390 8.10 -14.24 -20.25
N ASP A 391 7.29 -15.27 -19.99
CA ASP A 391 6.91 -16.31 -20.93
C ASP A 391 5.67 -15.97 -21.78
N LEU A 392 4.91 -14.93 -21.40
CA LEU A 392 3.66 -14.55 -22.06
C LEU A 392 3.73 -13.15 -22.65
N THR A 393 3.37 -13.05 -23.93
CA THR A 393 3.14 -11.76 -24.60
C THR A 393 1.81 -11.15 -24.19
N ASP A 394 1.65 -9.83 -24.36
CA ASP A 394 0.37 -9.14 -24.08
C ASP A 394 -0.78 -9.68 -24.94
N ALA A 395 -0.48 -10.16 -26.15
CA ALA A 395 -1.48 -10.80 -27.02
C ALA A 395 -2.02 -12.13 -26.44
N GLN A 396 -1.25 -12.79 -25.57
CA GLN A 396 -1.64 -14.03 -24.89
C GLN A 396 -2.35 -13.77 -23.54
N LEU A 397 -2.47 -12.51 -23.10
CA LEU A 397 -3.36 -12.09 -22.01
C LEU A 397 -4.51 -11.25 -22.58
N PRO A 398 -5.59 -11.89 -23.08
CA PRO A 398 -6.69 -11.14 -23.66
C PRO A 398 -7.37 -10.25 -22.60
N THR A 399 -7.78 -9.05 -23.00
CA THR A 399 -8.58 -8.15 -22.14
C THR A 399 -9.93 -8.79 -21.78
N GLU A 400 -10.53 -9.52 -22.72
CA GLU A 400 -11.72 -10.33 -22.48
C GLU A 400 -11.35 -11.76 -22.07
N ILE A 401 -11.90 -12.22 -20.95
CA ILE A 401 -11.64 -13.57 -20.43
C ILE A 401 -12.35 -14.60 -21.32
N THR A 402 -11.57 -15.42 -22.01
CA THR A 402 -12.06 -16.54 -22.82
C THR A 402 -11.85 -17.88 -22.10
N ARG A 403 -12.33 -18.98 -22.69
CA ARG A 403 -12.04 -20.34 -22.20
C ARG A 403 -10.56 -20.69 -22.30
N ASP A 404 -9.89 -20.18 -23.33
CA ASP A 404 -8.48 -20.46 -23.63
C ASP A 404 -7.52 -19.43 -23.01
N ASP A 405 -7.98 -18.66 -22.02
CA ASP A 405 -7.15 -17.74 -21.26
C ASP A 405 -6.08 -18.51 -20.47
N LEU A 406 -4.89 -18.61 -21.06
CA LEU A 406 -3.77 -19.39 -20.53
C LEU A 406 -3.32 -18.89 -19.15
N ALA A 407 -3.33 -17.57 -18.92
CA ALA A 407 -2.97 -17.00 -17.62
C ALA A 407 -3.98 -17.44 -16.55
N LEU A 408 -5.28 -17.28 -16.81
CA LEU A 408 -6.32 -17.69 -15.86
C LEU A 408 -6.33 -19.20 -15.61
N ASN A 409 -6.18 -19.99 -16.67
CA ASN A 409 -6.17 -21.46 -16.56
C ASN A 409 -4.99 -21.94 -15.71
N THR A 410 -3.79 -21.43 -15.97
CA THR A 410 -2.59 -21.85 -15.22
C THR A 410 -2.59 -21.37 -13.76
N LEU A 411 -3.27 -20.26 -13.44
CA LEU A 411 -3.55 -19.88 -12.06
C LEU A 411 -4.52 -20.85 -11.36
N CYS A 412 -5.54 -21.34 -12.07
CA CYS A 412 -6.46 -22.37 -11.54
C CYS A 412 -5.76 -23.72 -11.38
N GLU A 413 -4.89 -24.10 -12.32
CA GLU A 413 -4.06 -25.29 -12.25
C GLU A 413 -3.10 -25.25 -11.05
N PHE A 414 -2.42 -24.12 -10.83
CA PHE A 414 -1.57 -23.93 -9.66
C PHE A 414 -2.36 -24.05 -8.35
N ASP A 415 -3.54 -23.44 -8.25
CA ASP A 415 -4.42 -23.54 -7.07
C ASP A 415 -4.78 -24.99 -6.73
N LEU A 416 -5.10 -25.79 -7.75
CA LEU A 416 -5.43 -27.19 -7.56
C LEU A 416 -4.20 -28.03 -7.17
N ALA A 417 -3.05 -27.79 -7.80
CA ALA A 417 -1.77 -28.41 -7.42
C ALA A 417 -1.37 -28.06 -5.98
N TYR A 418 -1.53 -26.80 -5.57
CA TYR A 418 -1.35 -26.34 -4.20
C TYR A 418 -2.15 -27.21 -3.21
N CYS A 419 -3.42 -27.45 -3.51
CA CYS A 419 -4.28 -28.26 -2.65
C CYS A 419 -3.80 -29.72 -2.56
N PHE A 420 -3.42 -30.32 -3.68
CA PHE A 420 -2.89 -31.69 -3.69
C PHE A 420 -1.61 -31.81 -2.87
N ILE A 421 -0.67 -30.87 -3.02
CA ILE A 421 0.60 -30.87 -2.29
C ILE A 421 0.36 -30.75 -0.78
N VAL A 422 -0.49 -29.82 -0.36
CA VAL A 422 -0.78 -29.64 1.07
C VAL A 422 -1.48 -30.86 1.67
N ASP A 423 -2.41 -31.48 0.96
CA ASP A 423 -3.09 -32.68 1.48
C ASP A 423 -2.15 -33.89 1.54
N ALA A 424 -1.28 -34.08 0.54
CA ALA A 424 -0.33 -35.19 0.49
C ALA A 424 0.87 -35.05 1.44
N MET A 425 1.37 -33.82 1.63
CA MET A 425 2.68 -33.55 2.26
C MET A 425 2.62 -32.58 3.45
N GLY A 426 1.49 -31.94 3.68
CA GLY A 426 1.35 -30.89 4.69
C GLY A 426 1.60 -31.41 6.11
N THR A 427 2.29 -30.61 6.91
CA THR A 427 2.50 -30.87 8.34
C THR A 427 1.72 -29.88 9.20
N GLY A 428 1.36 -30.27 10.43
CA GLY A 428 0.51 -29.46 11.30
C GLY A 428 -0.94 -29.39 10.80
N HIS A 429 -1.50 -28.19 10.69
CA HIS A 429 -2.80 -27.97 10.06
C HIS A 429 -2.67 -27.98 8.54
N GLY A 430 -2.71 -29.20 7.97
CA GLY A 430 -2.56 -29.50 6.55
C GLY A 430 -3.82 -29.33 5.70
N SER A 431 -4.74 -28.42 6.04
CA SER A 431 -5.90 -28.15 5.18
C SER A 431 -5.57 -27.12 4.11
N ALA A 432 -5.93 -27.39 2.85
CA ALA A 432 -5.98 -26.39 1.78
C ALA A 432 -7.43 -26.07 1.39
N TYR A 433 -7.61 -25.01 0.61
CA TYR A 433 -8.93 -24.61 0.10
C TYR A 433 -8.85 -24.33 -1.40
N PRO A 434 -9.56 -25.11 -2.25
CA PRO A 434 -9.49 -24.98 -3.70
C PRO A 434 -10.28 -23.75 -4.16
N SER A 435 -9.59 -22.61 -4.29
CA SER A 435 -10.23 -21.37 -4.76
C SER A 435 -10.67 -21.45 -6.23
N SER A 436 -10.04 -22.35 -7.00
CA SER A 436 -10.40 -22.74 -8.36
C SER A 436 -11.81 -23.31 -8.49
N ALA A 437 -12.43 -23.79 -7.40
CA ALA A 437 -13.81 -24.28 -7.39
C ALA A 437 -14.86 -23.20 -7.75
N ALA A 438 -14.49 -21.92 -7.67
CA ALA A 438 -15.31 -20.79 -8.11
C ALA A 438 -15.32 -20.61 -9.64
N PHE A 439 -14.37 -21.22 -10.35
CA PHE A 439 -14.24 -21.17 -11.79
C PHE A 439 -14.79 -22.46 -12.44
N ASP A 440 -14.89 -22.43 -13.77
CA ASP A 440 -15.22 -23.63 -14.55
C ASP A 440 -14.13 -24.68 -14.36
N GLU A 441 -14.52 -25.93 -14.08
CA GLU A 441 -13.59 -27.03 -13.81
C GLU A 441 -12.60 -27.27 -14.96
N ASP A 442 -12.98 -26.98 -16.21
CA ASP A 442 -12.11 -27.17 -17.38
C ASP A 442 -10.86 -26.30 -17.33
N ARG A 443 -10.84 -25.23 -16.52
CA ARG A 443 -9.66 -24.39 -16.31
C ARG A 443 -8.60 -25.03 -15.44
N ALA A 444 -8.96 -26.00 -14.59
CA ALA A 444 -8.06 -26.58 -13.59
C ALA A 444 -7.74 -28.06 -13.88
N LYS A 445 -8.62 -28.82 -14.55
CA LYS A 445 -8.48 -30.27 -14.74
C LYS A 445 -7.17 -30.72 -15.37
N ALA A 446 -6.58 -29.90 -16.24
CA ALA A 446 -5.36 -30.24 -16.97
C ALA A 446 -4.20 -30.62 -16.04
N ILE A 447 -4.07 -29.96 -14.88
CA ILE A 447 -2.99 -30.26 -13.93
C ILE A 447 -3.12 -31.66 -13.32
N ALA A 448 -4.34 -32.08 -12.97
CA ALA A 448 -4.58 -33.40 -12.42
C ALA A 448 -4.31 -34.49 -13.47
N GLN A 449 -4.72 -34.27 -14.71
CA GLN A 449 -4.42 -35.16 -15.84
C GLN A 449 -2.92 -35.27 -16.07
N ARG A 450 -2.20 -34.16 -15.97
CA ARG A 450 -0.74 -34.12 -16.12
C ARG A 450 -0.02 -34.88 -15.02
N ILE A 451 -0.41 -34.67 -13.76
CA ILE A 451 0.17 -35.37 -12.59
C ILE A 451 0.02 -36.89 -12.74
N VAL A 452 -1.13 -37.40 -13.19
CA VAL A 452 -1.32 -38.85 -13.33
C VAL A 452 -0.63 -39.43 -14.58
N ALA A 453 -0.52 -38.65 -15.65
CA ALA A 453 0.05 -39.10 -16.93
C ALA A 453 1.58 -39.10 -16.95
N ASP A 454 2.22 -38.21 -16.19
CA ASP A 454 3.68 -38.03 -16.16
C ASP A 454 4.26 -38.38 -14.77
N PRO A 455 4.84 -39.59 -14.62
CA PRO A 455 5.47 -40.00 -13.36
C PRO A 455 6.64 -39.11 -12.93
N ASP A 456 7.41 -38.57 -13.88
CA ASP A 456 8.58 -37.75 -13.54
C ASP A 456 8.12 -36.39 -12.99
N ALA A 457 7.14 -35.76 -13.64
CA ALA A 457 6.49 -34.57 -13.10
C ALA A 457 5.88 -34.82 -11.71
N ARG A 458 5.19 -35.95 -11.53
CA ARG A 458 4.60 -36.33 -10.24
C ARG A 458 5.65 -36.49 -9.15
N HIS A 459 6.75 -37.20 -9.41
CA HIS A 459 7.81 -37.37 -8.41
C HIS A 459 8.53 -36.06 -8.06
N ARG A 460 8.70 -35.15 -9.03
CA ARG A 460 9.27 -33.81 -8.77
C ARG A 460 8.32 -32.93 -7.97
N LEU A 461 7.01 -33.04 -8.21
CA LEU A 461 5.97 -32.30 -7.47
C LEU A 461 5.73 -32.84 -6.06
N PHE A 462 5.84 -34.17 -5.87
CA PHE A 462 5.63 -34.88 -4.61
C PHE A 462 6.87 -35.71 -4.22
N PRO A 463 8.00 -35.06 -3.89
CA PRO A 463 9.24 -35.77 -3.61
C PRO A 463 9.11 -36.71 -2.41
N ASN A 464 9.50 -37.98 -2.61
CA ASN A 464 9.47 -39.05 -1.60
C ASN A 464 8.07 -39.43 -1.09
N ILE A 465 7.02 -39.20 -1.89
CA ILE A 465 5.65 -39.58 -1.55
C ILE A 465 5.18 -40.73 -2.43
N ASP A 466 4.58 -41.74 -1.83
CA ASP A 466 4.02 -42.88 -2.55
C ASP A 466 2.78 -42.48 -3.37
N ASP A 467 2.64 -43.07 -4.56
CA ASP A 467 1.49 -42.84 -5.46
C ASP A 467 0.12 -43.07 -4.78
N ALA A 468 0.04 -43.98 -3.79
CA ALA A 468 -1.17 -44.22 -3.01
C ALA A 468 -1.58 -43.00 -2.15
N VAL A 469 -0.60 -42.28 -1.61
CA VAL A 469 -0.84 -41.05 -0.82
C VAL A 469 -1.27 -39.92 -1.77
N VAL A 470 -0.60 -39.80 -2.92
CA VAL A 470 -0.98 -38.82 -3.95
C VAL A 470 -2.41 -39.10 -4.46
N ALA A 471 -2.77 -40.34 -4.72
CA ALA A 471 -4.12 -40.73 -5.14
C ALA A 471 -5.18 -40.36 -4.11
N LYS A 472 -4.91 -40.60 -2.82
CA LYS A 472 -5.79 -40.19 -1.73
C LYS A 472 -5.96 -38.67 -1.66
N ALA A 473 -4.87 -37.91 -1.83
CA ALA A 473 -4.91 -36.46 -1.84
C ALA A 473 -5.72 -35.90 -3.01
N ILE A 474 -5.54 -36.46 -4.21
CA ILE A 474 -6.33 -36.09 -5.39
C ILE A 474 -7.82 -36.35 -5.14
N GLN A 475 -8.18 -37.52 -4.60
CA GLN A 475 -9.57 -37.84 -4.27
C GLN A 475 -10.16 -36.84 -3.27
N ALA A 476 -9.49 -36.61 -2.14
CA ALA A 476 -9.99 -35.72 -1.08
C ALA A 476 -10.17 -34.28 -1.58
N VAL A 477 -9.22 -33.76 -2.36
CA VAL A 477 -9.29 -32.40 -2.89
C VAL A 477 -10.41 -32.26 -3.93
N TYR A 478 -10.62 -33.24 -4.81
CA TYR A 478 -11.76 -33.21 -5.75
C TYR A 478 -13.10 -33.25 -5.02
N GLU A 479 -13.24 -34.07 -3.97
CA GLU A 479 -14.46 -34.09 -3.14
C GLU A 479 -14.74 -32.72 -2.51
N VAL A 480 -13.71 -32.03 -2.02
CA VAL A 480 -13.84 -30.67 -1.50
C VAL A 480 -14.23 -29.70 -2.62
N ALA A 481 -13.52 -29.70 -3.76
CA ALA A 481 -13.77 -28.76 -4.85
C ALA A 481 -15.19 -28.90 -5.44
N VAL A 482 -15.66 -30.13 -5.68
CA VAL A 482 -17.03 -30.41 -6.15
C VAL A 482 -18.06 -29.91 -5.13
N ARG A 483 -17.86 -30.20 -3.85
CA ARG A 483 -18.76 -29.75 -2.77
C ARG A 483 -18.81 -28.22 -2.67
N GLU A 484 -17.66 -27.55 -2.69
CA GLU A 484 -17.59 -26.09 -2.61
C GLU A 484 -18.22 -25.43 -3.85
N SER A 485 -17.97 -25.98 -5.04
CA SER A 485 -18.59 -25.47 -6.26
C SER A 485 -20.12 -25.59 -6.22
N ALA A 486 -20.64 -26.75 -5.81
CA ALA A 486 -22.07 -26.99 -5.69
C ALA A 486 -22.75 -26.09 -4.64
N ASN A 487 -22.14 -25.96 -3.47
CA ASN A 487 -22.77 -25.24 -2.35
C ASN A 487 -22.62 -23.72 -2.45
N ASN A 488 -21.53 -23.22 -3.03
CA ASN A 488 -21.17 -21.79 -2.93
C ASN A 488 -21.09 -21.07 -4.27
N TYR A 489 -20.84 -21.77 -5.40
CA TYR A 489 -20.48 -21.13 -6.69
C TYR A 489 -21.34 -21.57 -7.88
N GLY A 490 -22.46 -22.23 -7.62
CA GLY A 490 -23.47 -22.56 -8.64
C GLY A 490 -23.21 -23.85 -9.41
N GLY A 491 -22.43 -24.79 -8.87
CA GLY A 491 -22.28 -26.14 -9.42
C GLY A 491 -21.51 -26.20 -10.73
N ARG A 492 -20.26 -25.72 -10.73
CA ARG A 492 -19.38 -25.67 -11.90
C ARG A 492 -18.42 -26.86 -12.00
N TRP A 493 -18.40 -27.70 -10.97
CA TRP A 493 -17.56 -28.89 -10.86
C TRP A 493 -18.44 -30.10 -10.68
N TRP A 494 -18.20 -31.17 -11.45
CA TRP A 494 -19.07 -32.35 -11.49
C TRP A 494 -18.37 -33.59 -10.99
N ASP A 495 -17.21 -33.91 -11.55
CA ASP A 495 -16.46 -35.12 -11.19
C ASP A 495 -14.99 -35.01 -11.63
N MET A 496 -14.18 -35.93 -11.13
CA MET A 496 -12.80 -36.13 -11.53
C MET A 496 -12.72 -36.56 -13.01
N PRO A 497 -11.74 -36.08 -13.79
CA PRO A 497 -11.55 -36.54 -15.17
C PRO A 497 -11.38 -38.07 -15.25
N PRO A 498 -11.94 -38.76 -16.26
CA PRO A 498 -11.93 -40.23 -16.31
C PRO A 498 -10.55 -40.87 -16.21
N SER A 499 -9.52 -40.25 -16.81
CA SER A 499 -8.13 -40.72 -16.72
C SER A 499 -7.58 -40.64 -15.31
N VAL A 500 -7.90 -39.55 -14.59
CA VAL A 500 -7.49 -39.33 -13.20
C VAL A 500 -8.25 -40.29 -12.28
N ALA A 501 -9.55 -40.46 -12.48
CA ALA A 501 -10.38 -41.38 -11.70
C ALA A 501 -9.91 -42.84 -11.81
N ALA A 502 -9.53 -43.27 -13.02
CA ALA A 502 -8.97 -44.59 -13.26
C ALA A 502 -7.63 -44.78 -12.53
N TRP A 503 -6.74 -43.78 -12.61
CA TRP A 503 -5.44 -43.82 -11.92
C TRP A 503 -5.61 -43.84 -10.39
N VAL A 504 -6.47 -42.99 -9.84
CA VAL A 504 -6.77 -42.95 -8.41
C VAL A 504 -7.31 -44.29 -7.93
N SER A 505 -8.26 -44.89 -8.67
CA SER A 505 -8.84 -46.20 -8.33
C SER A 505 -7.81 -47.35 -8.37
N GLN A 506 -6.76 -47.23 -9.18
CA GLN A 506 -5.68 -48.21 -9.27
C GLN A 506 -4.73 -48.15 -8.07
N HIS A 507 -4.52 -46.97 -7.50
CA HIS A 507 -3.52 -46.72 -6.44
C HIS A 507 -4.12 -46.60 -5.05
N LEU A 508 -5.44 -46.42 -4.93
CA LEU A 508 -6.13 -46.55 -3.65
C LEU A 508 -6.20 -48.02 -3.22
N PRO A 509 -5.94 -48.32 -1.93
CA PRO A 509 -6.13 -49.67 -1.42
C PRO A 509 -7.59 -50.09 -1.61
N ARG A 510 -7.80 -51.27 -2.20
CA ARG A 510 -9.13 -51.88 -2.27
C ARG A 510 -9.63 -52.13 -0.84
N PRO A 511 -10.91 -51.85 -0.56
CA PRO A 511 -11.49 -52.03 0.77
C PRO A 511 -11.39 -53.47 1.29
#